data_AF-A0A812D563-F1
#
_entry.id   AF-A0A812D563-F1
#
_cell.length_a   1.000
_cell.length_b   1.000
_cell.length_c   1.000
_cell.angle_alpha   90.00
_cell.angle_beta   90.00
_cell.angle_gamma   90.00
#
_symmetry.space_group_name_H-M   'P 1'
#
loop_
_entity.id
_entity.type
_entity.pdbx_description
1 polymer ?
#
loop_
_entity_poly.entity_id
_entity_poly.type
_entity_poly.pdbx_seq_one_letter_code
_entity_poly.pdbx_strand_id
1 'polypeptide(L)'
;MDSFIALGVTGILEAYQNCIRQVQLWGPTNIAPIIHHVARFAQTAQAEESTKGAAAYFILLLLTDGVVTDMAETVEAIVEASRLPMSLIIVGIGNADFKNMDFLDGDDGVLTSKSGKISQRDIVQFVPFNKFVRSSMPELARHVLAEVPHQVVNYFQMMKISPNHPPVPAS
;
A
#
# COMPACT_ATOMS: atom_id res chain seq x y z
N MET A 1 -10.07 23.33 -6.58
CA MET A 1 -9.02 22.29 -6.60
C MET A 1 -9.77 21.01 -6.36
N ASP A 2 -10.07 20.28 -7.43
CA ASP A 2 -10.97 19.13 -7.35
C ASP A 2 -10.32 18.06 -6.47
N SER A 3 -10.86 17.89 -5.26
CA SER A 3 -10.38 16.87 -4.35
C SER A 3 -10.82 15.51 -4.92
N PHE A 4 -9.88 14.76 -5.48
CA PHE A 4 -10.02 13.35 -5.89
C PHE A 4 -10.23 12.40 -4.68
N ILE A 5 -10.79 12.91 -3.58
CA ILE A 5 -10.94 12.23 -2.30
C ILE A 5 -12.40 11.84 -2.17
N ALA A 6 -12.64 10.54 -2.08
CA ALA A 6 -13.93 10.02 -1.68
C ALA A 6 -14.15 10.18 -0.17
N LEU A 7 -15.35 10.59 0.24
CA LEU A 7 -15.71 10.72 1.65
C LEU A 7 -16.11 9.35 2.23
N GLY A 8 -15.20 8.76 2.99
CA GLY A 8 -15.39 7.45 3.63
C GLY A 8 -15.55 6.30 2.63
N VAL A 9 -15.84 5.11 3.16
CA VAL A 9 -15.97 3.89 2.35
C VAL A 9 -17.13 3.99 1.36
N THR A 10 -18.25 4.60 1.77
CA THR A 10 -19.42 4.81 0.90
C THR A 10 -19.05 5.61 -0.34
N GLY A 11 -18.31 6.72 -0.18
CA GLY A 11 -17.87 7.52 -1.32
C GLY A 11 -16.94 6.75 -2.27
N ILE A 12 -16.11 5.84 -1.74
CA ILE A 12 -15.22 5.00 -2.56
C ILE A 12 -16.06 4.05 -3.42
N LEU A 13 -17.08 3.41 -2.82
CA LEU A 13 -17.99 2.51 -3.53
C LEU A 13 -18.80 3.23 -4.61
N GLU A 14 -19.32 4.43 -4.30
CA GLU A 14 -20.03 5.26 -5.26
C GLU A 14 -19.13 5.67 -6.44
N ALA A 15 -17.91 6.14 -6.16
CA ALA A 15 -16.93 6.49 -7.18
C ALA A 15 -16.59 5.29 -8.08
N TYR A 16 -16.37 4.11 -7.49
CA TYR A 16 -16.12 2.87 -8.22
C TYR A 16 -17.29 2.51 -9.15
N GLN A 17 -18.51 2.46 -8.62
CA GLN A 17 -19.72 2.12 -9.40
C GLN A 17 -19.95 3.10 -10.55
N ASN A 18 -19.66 4.38 -10.33
CA ASN A 18 -19.78 5.40 -11.37
C ASN A 18 -18.69 5.29 -12.45
N CYS A 19 -17.45 5.04 -12.04
CA CYS A 19 -16.29 4.97 -12.93
C CYS A 19 -16.33 3.73 -13.83
N ILE A 20 -16.67 2.55 -13.30
CA ILE A 20 -16.62 1.29 -14.03
C ILE A 20 -17.52 1.25 -15.28
N ARG A 21 -18.58 2.07 -15.31
CA ARG A 21 -19.49 2.21 -16.46
C ARG A 21 -18.98 3.19 -17.54
N GLN A 22 -17.99 4.00 -17.20
CA GLN A 22 -17.48 5.09 -18.04
C GLN A 22 -16.09 4.82 -18.61
N VAL A 23 -15.41 3.78 -18.10
CA VAL A 23 -14.08 3.39 -18.54
C VAL A 23 -14.14 2.10 -19.36
N GLN A 24 -13.24 1.97 -20.32
CA GLN A 24 -12.97 0.71 -20.98
C GLN A 24 -11.85 0.00 -20.22
N LEU A 25 -12.13 -1.21 -19.71
CA LEU A 25 -11.11 -2.03 -19.08
C LEU A 25 -10.05 -2.41 -20.11
N TRP A 26 -8.78 -2.25 -19.72
CA TRP A 26 -7.63 -2.46 -20.59
C TRP A 26 -6.47 -3.03 -19.78
N GLY A 27 -5.50 -3.62 -20.48
CA GLY A 27 -4.24 -4.09 -19.92
C GLY A 27 -3.04 -3.43 -20.61
N PRO A 28 -1.84 -3.47 -20.02
CA PRO A 28 -1.43 -4.43 -19.02
C PRO A 28 -1.59 -3.90 -17.58
N THR A 29 -1.37 -4.75 -16.57
CA THR A 29 -1.50 -4.39 -15.14
C THR A 29 -0.19 -3.75 -14.65
N ASN A 30 -0.03 -2.45 -14.91
CA ASN A 30 1.12 -1.68 -14.46
C ASN A 30 0.79 -0.93 -13.17
N ILE A 31 1.53 -1.19 -12.08
CA ILE A 31 1.24 -0.60 -10.76
C ILE A 31 2.28 0.41 -10.28
N ALA A 32 3.46 0.50 -10.90
CA ALA A 32 4.46 1.50 -10.52
C ALA A 32 3.91 2.95 -10.54
N PRO A 33 3.08 3.38 -11.52
CA PRO A 33 2.56 4.75 -11.55
C PRO A 33 1.70 5.12 -10.34
N ILE A 34 0.87 4.19 -9.83
CA ILE A 34 0.02 4.46 -8.67
C ILE A 34 0.82 4.45 -7.36
N ILE A 35 1.85 3.60 -7.26
CA ILE A 35 2.80 3.63 -6.13
C ILE A 35 3.49 5.00 -6.07
N HIS A 36 4.04 5.49 -7.18
CA HIS A 36 4.64 6.83 -7.25
C HIS A 36 3.64 7.95 -6.93
N HIS A 37 2.39 7.80 -7.36
CA HIS A 37 1.35 8.78 -7.06
C HIS A 37 1.11 8.92 -5.55
N VAL A 38 0.96 7.79 -4.84
CA VAL A 38 0.77 7.79 -3.38
C VAL A 38 2.05 8.21 -2.66
N ALA A 39 3.22 7.81 -3.16
CA ALA A 39 4.51 8.21 -2.61
C ALA A 39 4.69 9.73 -2.55
N ARG A 40 4.10 10.51 -3.47
CA ARG A 40 4.12 11.98 -3.39
C ARG A 40 3.37 12.52 -2.17
N PHE A 41 2.23 11.93 -1.81
CA PHE A 41 1.51 12.32 -0.58
C PHE A 41 2.31 11.94 0.67
N ALA A 42 2.90 10.74 0.67
CA ALA A 42 3.75 10.28 1.76
C ALA A 42 5.02 11.14 1.92
N GLN A 43 5.62 11.61 0.82
CA GLN A 43 6.74 12.57 0.84
C GLN A 43 6.36 13.89 1.48
N THR A 44 5.18 14.44 1.14
CA THR A 44 4.67 15.66 1.77
C THR A 44 4.48 15.45 3.28
N ALA A 45 3.88 14.33 3.71
CA ALA A 45 3.74 14.03 5.13
C ALA A 45 5.09 13.90 5.83
N GLN A 46 6.06 13.21 5.22
CA GLN A 46 7.42 13.08 5.75
C GLN A 46 8.09 14.43 5.97
N ALA A 47 7.94 15.39 5.04
CA ALA A 47 8.51 16.72 5.19
C ALA A 47 7.94 17.48 6.40
N GLU A 48 6.69 17.21 6.77
CA GLU A 48 6.00 17.86 7.88
C GLU A 48 6.29 17.22 9.25
N GLU A 49 6.87 16.01 9.30
CA GLU A 49 7.13 15.25 10.54
C GLU A 49 8.00 16.01 11.54
N SER A 50 8.93 16.84 11.05
CA SER A 50 9.78 17.69 11.91
C SER A 50 8.97 18.71 12.74
N THR A 51 7.76 19.04 12.30
CA THR A 51 6.88 20.02 12.95
C THR A 51 5.62 19.40 13.55
N LYS A 52 5.07 18.36 12.93
CA LYS A 52 3.80 17.73 13.32
C LYS A 52 3.95 16.34 13.96
N GLY A 53 5.18 15.83 14.08
CA GLY A 53 5.44 14.48 14.59
C GLY A 53 4.83 13.40 13.69
N ALA A 54 4.34 12.32 14.29
CA ALA A 54 3.70 11.19 13.59
C ALA A 54 2.27 11.54 13.13
N ALA A 55 2.15 12.46 12.17
CA ALA A 55 0.87 13.05 11.77
C ALA A 55 0.08 12.24 10.73
N ALA A 56 0.76 11.56 9.80
CA ALA A 56 0.10 10.80 8.75
C ALA A 56 0.95 9.59 8.31
N TYR A 57 0.26 8.50 7.99
CA TYR A 57 0.81 7.30 7.38
C TYR A 57 -0.18 6.77 6.35
N PHE A 58 0.30 6.41 5.16
CA PHE A 58 -0.57 6.03 4.04
C PHE A 58 -0.57 4.52 3.80
N ILE A 59 -1.73 3.97 3.47
CA ILE A 59 -1.84 2.57 3.05
C ILE A 59 -2.47 2.56 1.66
N LEU A 60 -1.72 2.09 0.66
CA LEU A 60 -2.22 1.86 -0.69
C LEU A 60 -2.78 0.44 -0.78
N LEU A 61 -4.10 0.30 -0.81
CA LEU A 61 -4.78 -0.97 -1.08
C LEU A 61 -5.03 -1.13 -2.60
N LEU A 62 -4.39 -2.12 -3.21
CA LEU A 62 -4.54 -2.49 -4.62
C LEU A 62 -5.34 -3.78 -4.74
N LEU A 63 -6.41 -3.74 -5.53
CA LEU A 63 -7.17 -4.94 -5.92
C LEU A 63 -6.86 -5.24 -7.38
N THR A 64 -6.40 -6.45 -7.69
CA THR A 64 -6.08 -6.85 -9.07
C THR A 64 -6.50 -8.29 -9.34
N ASP A 65 -6.95 -8.58 -10.56
CA ASP A 65 -7.29 -9.93 -11.02
C ASP A 65 -6.19 -10.57 -11.87
N GLY A 66 -5.05 -9.88 -12.04
CA GLY A 66 -3.95 -10.28 -12.90
C GLY A 66 -2.58 -10.02 -12.29
N VAL A 67 -1.55 -10.47 -13.01
CA VAL A 67 -0.16 -10.31 -12.58
C VAL A 67 0.39 -8.96 -13.01
N VAL A 68 1.17 -8.33 -12.14
CA VAL A 68 1.96 -7.11 -12.39
C VAL A 68 2.89 -7.37 -13.57
N THR A 69 2.78 -6.53 -14.58
CA THR A 69 3.53 -6.65 -15.83
C THR A 69 4.78 -5.76 -15.86
N ASP A 70 4.79 -4.67 -15.09
CA ASP A 70 5.91 -3.75 -14.92
C ASP A 70 6.74 -4.08 -13.66
N MET A 71 7.13 -5.35 -13.51
CA MET A 71 7.75 -5.84 -12.27
C MET A 71 9.00 -5.04 -11.88
N ALA A 72 9.86 -4.71 -12.84
CA ALA A 72 11.09 -3.99 -12.53
C ALA A 72 10.85 -2.53 -12.10
N GLU A 73 9.89 -1.87 -12.74
CA GLU A 73 9.48 -0.51 -12.40
C GLU A 73 8.74 -0.50 -11.06
N THR A 74 7.95 -1.54 -10.78
CA THR A 74 7.28 -1.76 -9.50
C THR A 74 8.30 -1.93 -8.38
N VAL A 75 9.34 -2.75 -8.58
CA VAL A 75 10.44 -2.91 -7.61
C VAL A 75 11.15 -1.58 -7.37
N GLU A 76 11.44 -0.80 -8.41
CA GLU A 76 12.04 0.54 -8.25
C GLU A 76 11.15 1.44 -7.41
N ALA A 77 9.85 1.50 -7.72
CA ALA A 77 8.88 2.30 -6.98
C ALA A 77 8.77 1.88 -5.51
N ILE A 78 8.79 0.58 -5.22
CA ILE A 78 8.77 0.04 -3.84
C ILE A 78 10.05 0.41 -3.09
N VAL A 79 11.23 0.21 -3.72
CA VAL A 79 12.51 0.58 -3.11
C VAL A 79 12.54 2.07 -2.78
N GLU A 80 12.09 2.93 -3.69
CA GLU A 80 12.00 4.37 -3.44
C GLU A 80 10.99 4.74 -2.36
N ALA A 81 9.85 4.04 -2.29
CA ALA A 81 8.81 4.25 -1.31
C ALA A 81 9.17 3.70 0.09
N SER A 82 10.10 2.76 0.19
CA SER A 82 10.47 2.11 1.46
C SER A 82 10.91 3.07 2.55
N ARG A 83 11.46 4.24 2.19
CA ARG A 83 11.86 5.29 3.13
C ARG A 83 10.74 6.25 3.55
N LEU A 84 9.52 6.12 3.01
CA LEU A 84 8.40 7.06 3.19
C LEU A 84 7.37 6.51 4.21
N PRO A 85 6.47 7.34 4.79
CA PRO A 85 5.43 6.88 5.71
C PRO A 85 4.26 6.22 4.95
N MET A 86 4.53 5.08 4.30
CA MET A 86 3.49 4.33 3.59
C MET A 86 3.72 2.81 3.53
N SER A 87 2.63 2.06 3.40
CA SER A 87 2.59 0.63 3.08
C SER A 87 1.74 0.37 1.84
N LEU A 88 1.94 -0.79 1.22
CA LEU A 88 1.17 -1.30 0.10
C LEU A 88 0.53 -2.62 0.53
N ILE A 89 -0.74 -2.78 0.22
CA ILE A 89 -1.44 -4.05 0.35
C ILE A 89 -1.93 -4.42 -1.05
N ILE A 90 -1.51 -5.57 -1.56
CA ILE A 90 -1.91 -6.07 -2.87
C ILE A 90 -2.81 -7.29 -2.66
N VAL A 91 -4.06 -7.20 -3.10
CA VAL A 91 -5.04 -8.28 -3.01
C VAL A 91 -5.31 -8.84 -4.40
N GLY A 92 -4.87 -10.08 -4.61
CA GLY A 92 -5.10 -10.84 -5.85
C GLY A 92 -6.48 -11.50 -5.86
N ILE A 93 -7.35 -11.11 -6.78
CA ILE A 93 -8.71 -11.62 -6.96
C ILE A 93 -8.74 -12.61 -8.14
N GLY A 94 -9.59 -13.64 -8.07
CA GLY A 94 -9.72 -14.62 -9.15
C GLY A 94 -8.64 -15.71 -9.10
N ASN A 95 -8.29 -16.27 -10.26
CA ASN A 95 -7.54 -17.52 -10.37
C ASN A 95 -6.23 -17.38 -11.17
N ALA A 96 -5.66 -16.18 -11.27
CA ALA A 96 -4.36 -15.98 -11.91
C ALA A 96 -3.22 -16.65 -11.12
N ASP A 97 -2.06 -16.89 -11.76
CA ASP A 97 -0.84 -17.37 -11.08
C ASP A 97 -0.13 -16.21 -10.40
N PHE A 98 -0.33 -16.05 -9.10
CA PHE A 98 0.20 -14.94 -8.31
C PHE A 98 1.60 -15.17 -7.72
N LYS A 99 2.33 -16.22 -8.10
CA LYS A 99 3.68 -16.50 -7.54
C LYS A 99 4.65 -15.31 -7.61
N ASN A 100 4.56 -14.50 -8.66
CA ASN A 100 5.42 -13.32 -8.81
C ASN A 100 5.07 -12.19 -7.82
N MET A 101 3.90 -12.25 -7.18
CA MET A 101 3.52 -11.29 -6.13
C MET A 101 4.13 -11.67 -4.79
N ASP A 102 4.32 -12.96 -4.52
CA ASP A 102 5.01 -13.43 -3.31
C ASP A 102 6.44 -12.85 -3.25
N PHE A 103 7.09 -12.64 -4.41
CA PHE A 103 8.38 -11.95 -4.50
C PHE A 103 8.34 -10.50 -4.00
N LEU A 104 7.20 -9.81 -4.13
CA LEU A 104 7.06 -8.42 -3.71
C LEU A 104 6.85 -8.27 -2.20
N ASP A 105 6.38 -9.33 -1.52
CA ASP A 105 5.98 -9.36 -0.11
C ASP A 105 7.15 -9.23 0.89
N GLY A 106 8.40 -9.16 0.40
CA GLY A 106 9.58 -8.85 1.22
C GLY A 106 10.00 -9.91 2.26
N ASP A 107 9.15 -10.89 2.57
CA ASP A 107 9.38 -11.97 3.54
C ASP A 107 10.62 -12.82 3.21
N ASP A 108 10.88 -13.04 1.91
CA ASP A 108 11.99 -13.87 1.43
C ASP A 108 13.28 -13.08 1.16
N GLY A 109 13.30 -11.77 1.43
CA GLY A 109 14.50 -10.96 1.30
C GLY A 109 14.26 -9.51 0.89
N VAL A 110 15.37 -8.77 0.75
CA VAL A 110 15.32 -7.33 0.50
C VAL A 110 15.23 -7.05 -1.00
N LEU A 111 14.25 -6.24 -1.40
CA LEU A 111 14.09 -5.83 -2.79
C LEU A 111 15.26 -4.95 -3.22
N THR A 112 15.83 -5.28 -4.38
CA THR A 112 16.95 -4.54 -4.98
C THR A 112 16.56 -3.99 -6.34
N SER A 113 16.65 -2.67 -6.49
CA SER A 113 16.34 -1.94 -7.70
C SER A 113 17.37 -2.22 -8.81
N LYS A 114 17.04 -1.90 -10.07
CA LYS A 114 17.96 -2.06 -11.21
C LYS A 114 19.27 -1.27 -11.02
N SER A 115 19.24 -0.21 -10.23
CA SER A 115 20.40 0.64 -9.90
C SER A 115 21.25 0.12 -8.74
N GLY A 116 20.85 -1.01 -8.12
CA GLY A 116 21.51 -1.59 -6.95
C GLY A 116 21.08 -0.99 -5.61
N LYS A 117 20.07 -0.11 -5.59
CA LYS A 117 19.47 0.39 -4.35
C LYS A 117 18.65 -0.70 -3.68
N ILE A 118 18.74 -0.79 -2.36
CA ILE A 118 18.07 -1.80 -1.55
C ILE A 118 16.92 -1.12 -0.78
N SER A 119 15.78 -1.80 -0.62
CA SER A 119 14.68 -1.28 0.19
C SER A 119 15.12 -1.11 1.66
N GLN A 120 14.72 0.00 2.29
CA GLN A 120 15.12 0.30 3.68
C GLN A 120 14.34 -0.52 4.72
N ARG A 121 13.15 -0.97 4.33
CA ARG A 121 12.23 -1.81 5.10
C ARG A 121 11.30 -2.51 4.13
N ASP A 122 10.73 -3.61 4.57
CA ASP A 122 9.55 -4.17 3.91
C ASP A 122 8.33 -3.25 4.11
N ILE A 123 7.53 -3.11 3.06
CA ILE A 123 6.36 -2.23 2.96
C ILE A 123 5.18 -2.88 2.22
N VAL A 124 5.30 -4.12 1.74
CA VAL A 124 4.30 -4.76 0.89
C VAL A 124 3.68 -5.91 1.65
N GLN A 125 2.35 -6.00 1.66
CA GLN A 125 1.62 -7.21 2.04
C GLN A 125 0.89 -7.75 0.80
N PHE A 126 1.15 -8.99 0.40
CA PHE A 126 0.38 -9.68 -0.63
C PHE A 126 -0.64 -10.67 -0.04
N VAL A 127 -1.88 -10.60 -0.53
CA VAL A 127 -2.95 -11.53 -0.12
C VAL A 127 -3.70 -12.08 -1.34
N PRO A 128 -3.55 -13.39 -1.65
CA PRO A 128 -4.38 -14.03 -2.67
C PRO A 128 -5.79 -14.30 -2.10
N PHE A 129 -6.76 -13.47 -2.46
CA PHE A 129 -8.13 -13.50 -1.94
C PHE A 129 -8.83 -14.84 -2.12
N ASN A 130 -8.52 -15.56 -3.22
CA ASN A 130 -9.12 -16.87 -3.52
C ASN A 130 -8.88 -17.92 -2.42
N LYS A 131 -7.79 -17.82 -1.64
CA LYS A 131 -7.52 -18.69 -0.49
C LYS A 131 -8.46 -18.46 0.69
N PHE A 132 -9.17 -17.32 0.73
CA PHE A 132 -9.97 -16.86 1.86
C PHE A 132 -11.46 -16.71 1.53
N VAL A 133 -11.91 -17.12 0.34
CA VAL A 133 -13.33 -17.01 -0.08
C VAL A 133 -14.28 -17.74 0.88
N ARG A 134 -13.80 -18.79 1.56
CA ARG A 134 -14.55 -19.56 2.56
C ARG A 134 -14.25 -19.16 4.00
N SER A 135 -13.32 -18.24 4.21
CA SER A 135 -12.94 -17.74 5.53
C SER A 135 -13.95 -16.71 6.03
N SER A 136 -13.95 -16.49 7.35
CA SER A 136 -14.75 -15.42 7.94
C SER A 136 -14.17 -14.04 7.58
N MET A 137 -15.02 -13.00 7.59
CA MET A 137 -14.56 -11.62 7.33
C MET A 137 -13.45 -11.15 8.30
N PRO A 138 -13.51 -11.43 9.61
CA PRO A 138 -12.42 -11.10 10.53
C PRO A 138 -11.11 -11.82 10.19
N GLU A 139 -11.20 -13.07 9.73
CA GLU A 139 -10.02 -13.85 9.35
C GLU A 139 -9.37 -13.29 8.09
N LEU A 140 -10.15 -12.91 7.08
CA LEU A 140 -9.64 -12.21 5.90
C LEU A 140 -8.96 -10.89 6.31
N ALA A 141 -9.64 -10.06 7.12
CA ALA A 141 -9.11 -8.78 7.57
C ALA A 141 -7.79 -8.95 8.34
N ARG A 142 -7.67 -10.02 9.15
CA ARG A 142 -6.43 -10.35 9.85
C ARG A 142 -5.27 -10.59 8.89
N HIS A 143 -5.48 -11.30 7.79
CA HIS A 143 -4.42 -11.55 6.81
C HIS A 143 -4.10 -10.31 5.98
N VAL A 144 -5.11 -9.55 5.55
CA VAL A 144 -4.95 -8.31 4.78
C VAL A 144 -4.15 -7.25 5.55
N LEU A 145 -4.29 -7.21 6.88
CA LEU A 145 -3.67 -6.19 7.73
C LEU A 145 -2.50 -6.74 8.57
N ALA A 146 -2.02 -7.96 8.31
CA ALA A 146 -1.12 -8.66 9.22
C ALA A 146 0.19 -7.89 9.47
N GLU A 147 0.81 -7.38 8.42
CA GLU A 147 2.12 -6.72 8.50
C GLU A 147 2.07 -5.21 8.75
N VAL A 148 0.94 -4.57 8.44
CA VAL A 148 0.79 -3.12 8.54
C VAL A 148 1.22 -2.57 9.90
N PRO A 149 0.83 -3.15 11.06
CA PRO A 149 1.29 -2.65 12.36
C PRO A 149 2.81 -2.64 12.50
N HIS A 150 3.49 -3.70 12.04
CA HIS A 150 4.94 -3.80 12.09
C HIS A 150 5.61 -2.80 11.14
N GLN A 151 5.09 -2.67 9.92
CA GLN A 151 5.60 -1.71 8.92
C GLN A 151 5.47 -0.25 9.40
N VAL A 152 4.39 0.09 10.10
CA VAL A 152 4.19 1.41 10.72
C VAL A 152 5.21 1.66 11.83
N VAL A 153 5.38 0.71 12.75
CA VAL A 153 6.34 0.83 13.86
C VAL A 153 7.76 0.96 13.34
N ASN A 154 8.16 0.11 12.39
CA ASN A 154 9.50 0.14 11.80
C ASN A 154 9.82 1.48 11.15
N TYR A 155 8.86 2.07 10.43
CA TYR A 155 9.04 3.39 9.84
C TYR A 155 9.33 4.46 10.91
N PHE A 156 8.47 4.60 11.92
CA PHE A 156 8.63 5.66 12.92
C PHE A 156 9.86 5.44 13.82
N GLN A 157 10.24 4.18 14.09
CA GLN A 157 11.50 3.85 14.76
C GLN A 157 12.72 4.25 13.92
N MET A 158 12.73 3.91 12.62
CA MET A 158 13.78 4.31 11.68
C MET A 158 13.94 5.83 11.63
N MET A 159 12.83 6.57 11.63
CA MET A 159 12.80 8.03 11.61
C MET A 159 13.04 8.67 13.00
N LYS A 160 13.11 7.88 14.07
CA LYS A 160 13.24 8.33 15.46
C LYS A 160 12.12 9.29 15.90
N ILE A 161 10.92 9.07 15.39
CA ILE A 161 9.72 9.86 15.72
C ILE A 161 8.94 9.10 16.79
N SER A 162 8.69 9.76 17.92
CA SER A 162 7.82 9.20 18.96
C SER A 162 6.35 9.36 18.59
N PRO A 163 5.45 8.48 19.09
CA PRO A 163 4.02 8.68 18.94
C PRO A 163 3.60 10.06 19.43
N ASN A 164 2.72 10.72 18.68
CA ASN A 164 2.07 11.94 19.17
C ASN A 164 1.31 11.60 20.47
N HIS A 165 1.22 12.56 21.40
CA HIS A 165 0.48 12.34 22.65
C HIS A 165 -0.93 11.83 22.34
N PRO A 166 -1.42 10.80 23.06
CA PRO A 166 -2.77 10.30 22.84
C PRO A 166 -3.75 11.48 22.97
N PRO A 167 -4.75 11.59 22.08
CA PRO A 167 -5.77 12.62 22.23
C PRO A 167 -6.36 12.49 23.63
N VAL A 168 -6.37 13.59 24.39
CA VAL A 168 -7.00 13.63 25.70
C VAL A 168 -8.45 13.17 25.49
N PRO A 169 -8.93 12.13 26.21
CA PRO A 169 -10.30 11.68 26.06
C PRO A 169 -11.24 12.88 26.23
N ALA A 170 -12.17 13.07 25.31
CA ALA A 170 -13.22 14.06 25.48
C ALA A 170 -13.99 13.69 26.75
N SER A 171 -13.95 14.60 27.75
CA SER A 171 -14.69 14.52 29.00
C SER A 171 -16.20 14.58 28.77
#